data_AF-A0A976J4Q5-F1
#
_entry.id   AF-A0A976J4Q5-F1
#
_cell.length_a   1.000
_cell.length_b   1.000
_cell.length_c   1.000
_cell.angle_alpha   90.00
_cell.angle_beta   90.00
_cell.angle_gamma   90.00
#
_symmetry.space_group_name_H-M   'P 1'
#
loop_
_entity.id
_entity.type
_entity.pdbx_description
1 polymer ?
#
loop_
_entity_poly.entity_id
_entity_poly.type
_entity_poly.pdbx_seq_one_letter_code
_entity_poly.pdbx_strand_id
1 'polypeptide(L)'
;MSDTRYLTPNERALAASIFGAAIDYDRVRVFRRKYWPLQPARVTMAPDGNLWFHPDADHYCTDFCASGSLMLQGHFIHEMTHVWQAQNKGRWYLPLRRHPWCRYRYELVPGKPFGAYGIEQQAEIVRHAFLHRRGVPPMEAPPQAALEAILPFGTPPA
;
A
#
# COMPACT_ATOMS: atom_id res chain seq x y z
N MET A 1 -23.83 3.29 -9.74
CA MET A 1 -22.38 3.59 -9.70
C MET A 1 -21.66 2.30 -10.01
N SER A 2 -20.63 2.27 -10.86
CA SER A 2 -19.95 1.00 -11.16
C SER A 2 -19.18 0.51 -9.93
N ASP A 3 -19.31 -0.78 -9.61
CA ASP A 3 -18.58 -1.44 -8.51
C ASP A 3 -17.08 -1.62 -8.80
N THR A 4 -16.58 -1.01 -9.88
CA THR A 4 -15.21 -1.11 -10.36
C THR A 4 -14.80 0.18 -11.04
N ARG A 5 -13.58 0.65 -10.76
CA ARG A 5 -12.96 1.80 -11.42
C ARG A 5 -11.45 1.62 -11.58
N TYR A 6 -10.87 2.47 -12.41
CA TYR A 6 -9.42 2.69 -12.45
C TYR A 6 -8.98 3.60 -11.30
N LEU A 7 -7.67 3.67 -11.05
CA LEU A 7 -7.11 4.73 -10.23
C LEU A 7 -7.41 6.09 -10.85
N THR A 8 -7.70 7.09 -10.02
CA THR A 8 -7.78 8.47 -10.51
C THR A 8 -6.38 8.96 -10.90
N PRO A 9 -6.26 10.02 -11.73
CA PRO A 9 -4.96 10.64 -12.01
C PRO A 9 -4.22 11.07 -10.73
N ASN A 10 -4.95 11.55 -9.73
CA ASN A 10 -4.40 11.97 -8.44
C ASN A 10 -3.88 10.77 -7.63
N GLU A 11 -4.63 9.66 -7.58
CA GLU A 11 -4.21 8.43 -6.90
C GLU A 11 -2.97 7.82 -7.56
N ARG A 12 -2.92 7.84 -8.90
CA ARG A 12 -1.74 7.42 -9.68
C ARG A 12 -0.53 8.29 -9.33
N ALA A 13 -0.69 9.61 -9.34
CA ALA A 13 0.39 10.54 -9.01
C ALA A 13 0.86 10.37 -7.55
N LEU A 14 -0.07 10.16 -6.62
CA LEU A 14 0.23 9.90 -5.22
C LEU A 14 1.06 8.62 -5.06
N ALA A 15 0.64 7.51 -5.67
CA ALA A 15 1.40 6.27 -5.63
C ALA A 15 2.77 6.43 -6.33
N ALA A 16 2.82 7.07 -7.50
CA ALA A 16 4.05 7.32 -8.24
C ALA A 16 5.06 8.18 -7.45
N SER A 17 4.61 9.03 -6.53
CA SER A 17 5.52 9.78 -5.65
C SER A 17 6.38 8.87 -4.76
N ILE A 18 5.96 7.63 -4.51
CA ILE A 18 6.67 6.64 -3.70
C ILE A 18 7.25 5.52 -4.57
N PHE A 19 6.42 4.92 -5.43
CA PHE A 19 6.79 3.72 -6.18
C PHE A 19 7.43 4.05 -7.54
N GLY A 20 7.41 5.31 -7.98
CA GLY A 20 7.90 5.72 -9.29
C GLY A 20 7.25 4.89 -10.40
N ALA A 21 8.07 4.25 -11.24
CA ALA A 21 7.65 3.36 -12.31
C ALA A 21 7.55 1.88 -11.90
N ALA A 22 7.71 1.54 -10.61
CA ALA A 22 7.73 0.15 -10.15
C ALA A 22 6.36 -0.57 -10.22
N ILE A 23 5.28 0.19 -10.46
CA ILE A 23 3.91 -0.32 -10.60
C ILE A 23 3.40 0.09 -11.98
N ASP A 24 2.81 -0.86 -12.71
CA ASP A 24 1.97 -0.58 -13.85
C ASP A 24 0.58 -0.15 -13.36
N TYR A 25 0.38 1.16 -13.23
CA TYR A 25 -0.84 1.77 -12.69
C TYR A 25 -2.06 1.56 -13.60
N ASP A 26 -1.84 1.41 -14.91
CA ASP A 26 -2.93 1.26 -15.89
C ASP A 26 -3.61 -0.10 -15.77
N ARG A 27 -2.95 -1.07 -15.12
CA ARG A 27 -3.49 -2.39 -14.79
C ARG A 27 -4.24 -2.44 -13.45
N VAL A 28 -4.07 -1.44 -12.58
CA VAL A 28 -4.68 -1.45 -11.25
C VAL A 28 -6.17 -1.11 -11.34
N ARG A 29 -7.00 -1.88 -10.66
CA ARG A 29 -8.43 -1.59 -10.48
C ARG A 29 -8.77 -1.44 -9.01
N VAL A 30 -9.78 -0.64 -8.73
CA VAL A 30 -10.43 -0.54 -7.43
C VAL A 30 -11.82 -1.13 -7.53
N PHE A 31 -12.08 -2.13 -6.72
CA PHE A 31 -13.34 -2.85 -6.64
C PHE A 31 -14.05 -2.52 -5.34
N ARG A 32 -15.31 -2.10 -5.41
CA ARG A 32 -16.19 -1.95 -4.25
C ARG A 32 -17.05 -3.20 -4.06
N ARG A 33 -16.38 -4.34 -3.92
CA ARG A 33 -16.98 -5.66 -3.70
C ARG A 33 -16.02 -6.52 -2.89
N LYS A 34 -16.55 -7.56 -2.24
CA LYS A 34 -15.73 -8.52 -1.52
C LYS A 34 -14.87 -9.32 -2.51
N TYR A 35 -13.60 -9.50 -2.18
CA TYR A 35 -12.70 -10.45 -2.86
C TYR A 35 -13.09 -11.90 -2.57
N TRP A 36 -13.52 -12.17 -1.33
CA TRP A 36 -14.01 -13.49 -0.90
C TRP A 36 -15.17 -13.35 0.10
N PRO A 37 -16.04 -14.36 0.27
CA PRO A 37 -17.28 -14.22 1.02
C PRO A 37 -17.17 -13.69 2.45
N LEU A 38 -16.12 -14.09 3.20
CA LEU A 38 -15.93 -13.65 4.60
C LEU A 38 -14.91 -12.51 4.76
N GLN A 39 -14.68 -11.71 3.70
CA GLN A 39 -13.91 -10.48 3.85
C GLN A 39 -14.60 -9.54 4.85
N PRO A 40 -13.93 -9.13 5.95
CA PRO A 40 -14.49 -8.17 6.90
C PRO A 40 -14.63 -6.77 6.29
N ALA A 41 -15.65 -6.01 6.69
CA ALA A 41 -15.93 -4.67 6.15
C ALA A 41 -14.77 -3.67 6.33
N ARG A 42 -14.05 -3.77 7.45
CA ARG A 42 -12.91 -2.92 7.82
C ARG A 42 -11.58 -3.28 7.15
N VAL A 43 -11.55 -4.28 6.26
CA VAL A 43 -10.31 -4.80 5.67
C VAL A 43 -10.30 -4.53 4.17
N THR A 44 -9.29 -3.79 3.70
CA THR A 44 -8.94 -3.76 2.28
C THR A 44 -8.07 -4.95 1.95
N MET A 45 -8.26 -5.54 0.77
CA MET A 45 -7.41 -6.62 0.28
C MET A 45 -6.82 -6.24 -1.07
N ALA A 46 -5.56 -6.61 -1.30
CA ALA A 46 -4.92 -6.46 -2.61
C ALA A 46 -4.18 -7.72 -3.08
N PRO A 47 -4.84 -8.90 -3.10
CA PRO A 47 -4.17 -10.19 -3.30
C PRO A 47 -3.63 -10.40 -4.71
N ASP A 48 -4.27 -9.80 -5.72
CA ASP A 48 -4.08 -10.09 -7.14
C ASP A 48 -3.55 -8.89 -7.94
N GLY A 49 -3.12 -7.82 -7.26
CA GLY A 49 -2.68 -6.57 -7.89
C GLY A 49 -3.80 -5.55 -8.10
N ASN A 50 -5.01 -5.81 -7.57
CA ASN A 50 -6.11 -4.86 -7.53
C ASN A 50 -6.52 -4.56 -6.10
N LEU A 51 -7.20 -3.43 -5.87
CA LEU A 51 -7.71 -3.05 -4.56
C LEU A 51 -9.15 -3.51 -4.40
N TRP A 52 -9.45 -4.23 -3.31
CA TRP A 52 -10.77 -4.77 -3.01
C TRP A 52 -11.27 -4.22 -1.69
N PHE A 53 -12.25 -3.32 -1.78
CA PHE A 53 -12.95 -2.75 -0.64
C PHE A 53 -14.30 -3.45 -0.48
N HIS A 54 -14.61 -3.82 0.76
CA HIS A 54 -15.94 -4.32 1.09
C HIS A 54 -17.00 -3.26 0.70
N PRO A 55 -18.22 -3.65 0.27
CA PRO A 55 -19.28 -2.70 -0.06
C PRO A 55 -19.58 -1.70 1.08
N ASP A 56 -19.55 -2.20 2.30
CA ASP A 56 -19.78 -1.46 3.56
C ASP A 56 -18.49 -0.92 4.20
N ALA A 57 -17.41 -0.76 3.44
CA ALA A 57 -16.16 -0.19 3.94
C ALA A 57 -16.26 1.33 4.10
N ASP A 58 -16.28 1.83 5.34
CA ASP A 58 -16.31 3.27 5.64
C ASP A 58 -15.04 4.00 5.16
N HIS A 59 -13.94 3.26 4.92
CA HIS A 59 -12.67 3.79 4.44
C HIS A 59 -12.51 3.72 2.91
N TYR A 60 -13.56 3.37 2.17
CA TYR A 60 -13.57 3.48 0.71
C TYR A 60 -13.72 4.95 0.29
N CYS A 61 -12.91 5.38 -0.68
CA CYS A 61 -13.04 6.70 -1.30
C CYS A 61 -13.14 6.59 -2.82
N THR A 62 -13.92 7.48 -3.43
CA THR A 62 -13.93 7.66 -4.89
C THR A 62 -12.65 8.32 -5.40
N ASP A 63 -11.99 9.11 -4.55
CA ASP A 63 -10.63 9.62 -4.73
C ASP A 63 -9.95 9.74 -3.34
N PHE A 64 -8.93 8.92 -3.06
CA PHE A 64 -8.20 8.98 -1.79
C PHE A 64 -7.45 10.31 -1.58
N CYS A 65 -7.04 10.97 -2.67
CA CYS A 65 -6.38 12.27 -2.60
C CYS A 65 -7.36 13.39 -2.24
N ALA A 66 -8.60 13.33 -2.74
CA ALA A 66 -9.63 14.33 -2.47
C ALA A 66 -10.22 14.23 -1.05
N SER A 67 -10.01 13.12 -0.33
CA SER A 67 -10.51 12.92 1.03
C SER A 67 -9.93 13.90 2.07
N GLY A 68 -8.80 14.54 1.77
CA GLY A 68 -8.04 15.39 2.71
C GLY A 68 -7.40 14.63 3.88
N SER A 69 -7.60 13.32 3.99
CA SER A 69 -7.10 12.51 5.10
C SER A 69 -5.77 11.86 4.77
N LEU A 70 -4.69 12.32 5.42
CA LEU A 70 -3.37 11.70 5.31
C LEU A 70 -3.37 10.24 5.81
N MET A 71 -4.26 9.89 6.73
CA MET A 71 -4.41 8.51 7.19
C MET A 71 -5.00 7.61 6.10
N LEU A 72 -6.01 8.08 5.36
CA LEU A 72 -6.56 7.34 4.23
C LEU A 72 -5.57 7.26 3.07
N GLN A 73 -4.82 8.32 2.80
CA GLN A 73 -3.74 8.29 1.81
C GLN A 73 -2.63 7.31 2.23
N GLY A 74 -2.25 7.27 3.51
CA GLY A 74 -1.29 6.31 4.04
C GLY A 74 -1.79 4.87 3.94
N HIS A 75 -3.08 4.63 4.23
CA HIS A 75 -3.72 3.32 4.02
C HIS A 75 -3.71 2.91 2.55
N PHE A 76 -4.03 3.84 1.64
CA PHE A 76 -3.93 3.60 0.20
C PHE A 76 -2.50 3.22 -0.22
N ILE A 77 -1.47 3.93 0.27
CA ILE A 77 -0.06 3.62 -0.02
C ILE A 77 0.36 2.24 0.54
N HIS A 78 -0.13 1.86 1.72
CA HIS A 78 0.05 0.51 2.28
C HIS A 78 -0.47 -0.55 1.30
N GLU A 79 -1.73 -0.40 0.87
CA GLU A 79 -2.35 -1.36 -0.05
C GLU A 79 -1.70 -1.34 -1.45
N MET A 80 -1.21 -0.19 -1.92
CA MET A 80 -0.43 -0.10 -3.15
C MET A 80 0.92 -0.85 -3.05
N THR A 81 1.47 -1.03 -1.85
CA THR A 81 2.64 -1.90 -1.65
C THR A 81 2.30 -3.37 -1.92
N HIS A 82 1.11 -3.80 -1.54
CA HIS A 82 0.62 -5.14 -1.87
C HIS A 82 0.36 -5.29 -3.38
N VAL A 83 -0.18 -4.25 -4.04
CA VAL A 83 -0.29 -4.23 -5.50
C VAL A 83 1.08 -4.42 -6.16
N TRP A 84 2.08 -3.66 -5.71
CA TRP A 84 3.46 -3.81 -6.18
C TRP A 84 4.02 -5.22 -5.95
N GLN A 85 3.81 -5.80 -4.76
CA GLN A 85 4.23 -7.17 -4.44
C GLN A 85 3.59 -8.20 -5.38
N ALA A 86 2.29 -8.08 -5.66
CA ALA A 86 1.58 -8.97 -6.57
C ALA A 86 2.03 -8.81 -8.03
N GLN A 87 2.32 -7.59 -8.50
CA GLN A 87 2.85 -7.38 -9.84
C GLN A 87 4.26 -7.97 -10.01
N ASN A 88 5.13 -7.84 -9.01
CA ASN A 88 6.53 -8.30 -9.09
C ASN A 88 6.71 -9.79 -8.80
N LYS A 89 5.89 -10.37 -7.93
CA LYS A 89 6.03 -11.77 -7.48
C LYS A 89 4.90 -12.69 -7.94
N GLY A 90 3.93 -12.14 -8.67
CA GLY A 90 2.78 -12.85 -9.21
C GLY A 90 1.56 -12.86 -8.28
N ARG A 91 0.38 -13.05 -8.90
CA ARG A 91 -0.95 -12.96 -8.27
C ARG A 91 -1.19 -13.91 -7.07
N TRP A 92 -0.37 -14.95 -6.93
CA TRP A 92 -0.49 -15.94 -5.85
C TRP A 92 0.42 -15.64 -4.66
N TYR A 93 1.36 -14.70 -4.81
CA TYR A 93 2.35 -14.41 -3.78
C TYR A 93 1.69 -14.00 -2.45
N LEU A 94 0.74 -13.07 -2.49
CA LEU A 94 0.06 -12.59 -1.30
C LEU A 94 -0.88 -13.63 -0.68
N PRO A 95 -1.77 -14.31 -1.43
CA PRO A 95 -2.55 -15.41 -0.90
C PRO A 95 -1.73 -16.50 -0.17
N LEU A 96 -0.53 -16.82 -0.69
CA LEU A 96 0.34 -17.85 -0.10
C LEU A 96 1.19 -17.35 1.08
N ARG A 97 1.42 -16.04 1.19
CA ARG A 97 2.30 -15.44 2.23
C ARG A 97 1.53 -14.74 3.35
N ARG A 98 0.29 -14.33 3.11
CA ARG A 98 -0.55 -13.59 4.06
C ARG A 98 -1.30 -14.58 4.95
N HIS A 99 -0.72 -14.88 6.10
CA HIS A 99 -1.32 -15.72 7.14
C HIS A 99 -1.84 -14.85 8.29
N PRO A 100 -2.89 -15.26 9.04
CA PRO A 100 -3.35 -14.61 10.29
C PRO A 100 -2.29 -14.15 11.31
N TRP A 101 -1.06 -14.64 11.24
CA TRP A 101 0.04 -14.27 12.16
C TRP A 101 1.02 -13.25 11.56
N CYS A 102 0.70 -12.67 10.40
CA CYS A 102 1.50 -11.59 9.83
C CYS A 102 1.61 -10.43 10.82
N ARG A 103 2.85 -9.98 11.05
CA ARG A 103 3.15 -8.89 11.99
C ARG A 103 3.27 -7.59 11.24
N TYR A 104 2.59 -6.58 11.75
CA TYR A 104 2.69 -5.19 11.28
C TYR A 104 3.90 -4.49 11.91
N ARG A 105 4.15 -4.74 13.21
CA ARG A 105 5.32 -4.21 13.91
C ARG A 105 6.61 -4.72 13.29
N TYR A 106 7.56 -3.82 13.10
CA TYR A 106 8.89 -4.11 12.58
C TYR A 106 9.91 -3.21 13.25
N GLU A 107 11.18 -3.60 13.15
CA GLU A 107 12.34 -2.78 13.50
C GLU A 107 13.29 -2.79 12.31
N LEU A 108 13.84 -1.63 11.95
CA LEU A 108 14.85 -1.59 10.89
C LEU A 108 16.16 -2.17 11.44
N VAL A 109 16.57 -3.30 10.87
CA VAL A 109 17.82 -3.97 11.21
C VAL A 109 18.89 -3.52 10.21
N PRO A 110 20.04 -2.98 10.66
CA PRO A 110 21.14 -2.62 9.78
C PRO A 110 21.55 -3.77 8.85
N GLY A 111 21.70 -3.47 7.56
CA GLY A 111 22.08 -4.47 6.54
C GLY A 111 20.98 -5.43 6.10
N LYS A 112 19.80 -5.45 6.76
CA LYS A 112 18.67 -6.26 6.32
C LYS A 112 17.97 -5.59 5.13
N PRO A 113 17.91 -6.22 3.94
CA PRO A 113 17.28 -5.61 2.78
C PRO A 113 15.75 -5.60 2.90
N PHE A 114 15.08 -4.66 2.22
CA PHE A 114 13.61 -4.53 2.21
C PHE A 114 12.87 -5.84 1.91
N GLY A 115 13.36 -6.60 0.92
CA GLY A 115 12.76 -7.87 0.53
C GLY A 115 12.78 -8.96 1.60
N ALA A 116 13.61 -8.82 2.64
CA ALA A 116 13.71 -9.75 3.77
C ALA A 116 12.73 -9.45 4.92
N TYR A 117 11.95 -8.37 4.82
CA TYR A 117 10.85 -8.09 5.75
C TYR A 117 9.58 -8.85 5.35
N GLY A 118 8.68 -9.09 6.30
CA GLY A 118 7.37 -9.66 6.01
C GLY A 118 6.53 -8.74 5.11
N ILE A 119 5.54 -9.29 4.42
CA ILE A 119 4.75 -8.53 3.43
C ILE A 119 4.02 -7.31 4.02
N GLU A 120 3.48 -7.44 5.25
CA GLU A 120 2.84 -6.34 5.98
C GLU A 120 3.87 -5.35 6.52
N GLN A 121 5.04 -5.83 6.95
CA GLN A 121 6.13 -4.97 7.41
C GLN A 121 6.68 -4.11 6.27
N GLN A 122 6.82 -4.69 5.07
CA GLN A 122 7.18 -3.95 3.86
C GLN A 122 6.16 -2.84 3.58
N ALA A 123 4.86 -3.13 3.68
CA ALA A 123 3.80 -2.15 3.45
C ALA A 123 3.78 -1.04 4.51
N GLU A 124 4.00 -1.37 5.79
CA GLU A 124 4.11 -0.38 6.87
C GLU A 124 5.37 0.47 6.75
N ILE A 125 6.53 -0.09 6.34
CA ILE A 125 7.75 0.68 6.04
C ILE A 125 7.46 1.74 4.97
N VAL A 126 6.78 1.35 3.89
CA VAL A 126 6.45 2.26 2.79
C VAL A 126 5.45 3.33 3.22
N ARG A 127 4.43 2.95 3.98
CA ARG A 127 3.46 3.88 4.57
C ARG A 127 4.14 4.89 5.50
N HIS A 128 5.05 4.44 6.36
CA HIS A 128 5.80 5.32 7.26
C HIS A 128 6.67 6.30 6.48
N ALA A 129 7.38 5.84 5.44
CA ALA A 129 8.16 6.73 4.57
C ALA A 129 7.27 7.81 3.91
N PHE A 130 6.11 7.42 3.40
CA PHE A 130 5.14 8.36 2.84
C PHE A 130 4.67 9.41 3.85
N LEU A 131 4.26 8.99 5.05
CA LEU A 131 3.80 9.91 6.10
C LEU A 131 4.93 10.84 6.57
N HIS A 132 6.17 10.34 6.61
CA HIS A 132 7.35 11.15 6.89
C HIS A 132 7.54 12.26 5.84
N ARG A 133 7.45 11.94 4.54
CA ARG A 133 7.53 12.93 3.45
C ARG A 133 6.42 13.98 3.51
N ARG A 134 5.29 13.66 4.17
CA ARG A 134 4.16 14.58 4.40
C ARG A 134 4.26 15.36 5.72
N GLY A 135 5.36 15.20 6.47
CA GLY A 135 5.59 15.91 7.73
C GLY A 135 4.77 15.40 8.92
N VAL A 136 4.17 14.22 8.80
CA VAL A 136 3.30 13.61 9.83
C VAL A 136 3.77 12.19 10.22
N PRO A 137 5.04 12.02 10.63
CA PRO A 137 5.54 10.70 10.97
C PRO A 137 4.75 10.09 12.15
N PRO A 138 4.39 8.80 12.09
CA PRO A 138 3.90 8.09 13.25
C PRO A 138 4.92 8.13 14.40
N MET A 139 4.44 8.14 15.64
CA MET A 139 5.30 8.26 16.83
C MET A 139 6.38 7.17 16.93
N GLU A 140 6.08 5.97 16.41
CA GLU A 140 6.96 4.80 16.42
C GLU A 140 7.69 4.57 15.09
N ALA A 141 7.63 5.53 14.16
CA ALA A 141 8.31 5.41 12.88
C ALA A 141 9.84 5.56 13.04
N PRO A 142 10.65 4.73 12.35
CA PRO A 142 12.09 4.96 12.25
C PRO A 142 12.41 6.31 11.60
N PRO A 143 13.64 6.83 11.77
CA PRO A 143 14.05 8.07 11.13
C PRO A 143 13.85 8.04 9.61
N GLN A 144 13.40 9.17 9.04
CA GLN A 144 13.13 9.28 7.61
C GLN A 144 14.27 8.76 6.75
N ALA A 145 15.51 9.20 7.00
CA ALA A 145 16.67 8.77 6.20
C ALA A 145 16.86 7.24 6.16
N ALA A 146 16.55 6.54 7.26
CA ALA A 146 16.65 5.08 7.33
C ALA A 146 15.53 4.39 6.55
N LEU A 147 14.31 4.97 6.57
CA LEU A 147 13.20 4.50 5.76
C LEU A 147 13.51 4.71 4.27
N GLU A 148 13.96 5.90 3.87
CA GLU A 148 14.28 6.21 2.47
C GLU A 148 15.40 5.30 1.94
N ALA A 149 16.45 5.07 2.74
CA ALA A 149 17.59 4.25 2.33
C ALA A 149 17.24 2.77 2.09
N ILE A 150 16.15 2.27 2.68
CA ILE A 150 15.74 0.87 2.53
C ILE A 150 14.75 0.66 1.38
N LEU A 151 14.08 1.72 0.89
CA LEU A 151 13.09 1.58 -0.16
C LEU A 151 13.74 1.07 -1.46
N PRO A 152 13.17 0.05 -2.11
CA PRO A 152 13.70 -0.46 -3.37
C PRO A 152 13.22 0.34 -4.59
N PHE A 153 12.48 1.42 -4.35
CA PHE A 153 11.96 2.33 -5.36
C PHE A 153 12.94 3.49 -5.41
N GLY A 154 13.55 3.75 -6.57
CA GLY A 154 14.53 4.83 -6.70
C GLY A 154 14.03 6.16 -6.12
N THR A 155 14.94 7.06 -5.76
CA THR A 155 14.61 8.37 -5.18
C THR A 155 13.56 9.07 -6.06
N PRO A 156 12.47 9.62 -5.48
CA PRO A 156 11.50 10.39 -6.26
C PRO A 156 12.23 11.53 -6.99
N PRO A 157 11.77 11.91 -8.20
CA PRO A 157 12.27 13.13 -8.81
C PRO A 157 12.04 14.31 -7.84
N ALA A 158 13.08 15.13 -7.70
CA ALA A 158 13.09 16.34 -6.85
C ALA A 158 12.02 17.35 -7.29
#